data_AF-A0A1Y5S3E4-F1
#
_entry.id   AF-A0A1Y5S3E4-F1
#
_cell.length_a   1.000
_cell.length_b   1.000
_cell.length_c   1.000
_cell.angle_alpha   90.00
_cell.angle_beta   90.00
_cell.angle_gamma   90.00
#
_symmetry.space_group_name_H-M   'P 1'
#
loop_
_entity.id
_entity.type
_entity.pdbx_description
1 polymer ?
#
loop_
_entity_poly.entity_id
_entity_poly.type
_entity_poly.pdbx_seq_one_letter_code
_entity_poly.pdbx_strand_id
1 'polypeptide(L)'
;MFNFGFTFNAVGQRSTKGPISLITPSGLGAFVIFSRASTAYTYDATGDLVSVPIDTPRLDHAPSSGSVLGTLIEPASTNIFTHSVARVADWTFNQGAYSDVALYPLSPFPGMSIASTGASFHRTNHPNVLLQSGVTYAISIWFQPDTSPNFRLSFRSMSGNQTNWGGTFAAPQALSQGVAGTVSSYDQTTTVGGSIMLRVLFTPNETTDYSIGLGPFSETSGASLTVLGAQLEQATHPSSYINTIGTSQTRAPDLIGTSGLNGTYDVHVTYGDNTSETFEAQTVSDGYWPTLSQNHVKSMTAKLV
;
A
#
# COMPACT_ATOMS: atom_id res chain seq x y z
N MET A 1 -72.79 -28.55 -13.92
CA MET A 1 -71.56 -28.10 -13.22
C MET A 1 -70.43 -28.10 -14.25
N PHE A 2 -70.02 -26.93 -14.72
CA PHE A 2 -68.92 -26.80 -15.69
C PHE A 2 -67.61 -26.60 -14.92
N ASN A 3 -66.68 -27.54 -15.08
CA ASN A 3 -65.37 -27.51 -14.47
C ASN A 3 -64.41 -26.82 -15.45
N PHE A 4 -64.00 -25.58 -15.15
CA PHE A 4 -62.97 -24.87 -15.90
C PHE A 4 -61.61 -25.18 -15.28
N GLY A 5 -60.93 -26.19 -15.81
CA GLY A 5 -59.53 -26.45 -15.52
C GLY A 5 -58.65 -25.40 -16.20
N PHE A 6 -58.26 -24.36 -15.48
CA PHE A 6 -57.17 -23.49 -15.89
C PHE A 6 -55.86 -24.07 -15.39
N THR A 7 -55.09 -24.68 -16.29
CA THR A 7 -53.70 -25.03 -16.05
C THR A 7 -52.89 -23.75 -16.16
N PHE A 8 -52.39 -23.23 -15.04
CA PHE A 8 -51.37 -22.18 -15.07
C PHE A 8 -50.09 -22.83 -15.60
N ASN A 9 -49.82 -22.65 -16.90
CA ASN A 9 -48.46 -22.77 -17.40
C ASN A 9 -47.63 -21.77 -16.59
N ALA A 10 -46.70 -22.28 -15.78
CA ALA A 10 -45.69 -21.47 -15.14
C ALA A 10 -44.94 -20.74 -16.26
N VAL A 11 -45.36 -19.48 -16.50
CA VAL A 11 -44.61 -18.54 -17.34
C VAL A 11 -43.25 -18.48 -16.67
N GLY A 12 -42.25 -19.06 -17.33
CA GLY A 12 -40.86 -18.95 -16.91
C GLY A 12 -40.57 -17.46 -16.75
N GLN A 13 -40.48 -17.01 -15.51
CA GLN A 13 -39.84 -15.74 -15.20
C GLN A 13 -38.37 -15.93 -15.54
N ARG A 14 -38.02 -15.78 -16.83
CA ARG A 14 -36.72 -15.21 -17.18
C ARG A 14 -36.74 -13.82 -16.60
N SER A 15 -36.33 -13.72 -15.34
CA SER A 15 -35.95 -12.48 -14.71
C SER A 15 -34.86 -11.88 -15.60
N THR A 16 -35.25 -10.97 -16.48
CA THR A 16 -34.38 -10.09 -17.27
C THR A 16 -33.66 -9.08 -16.37
N LYS A 17 -33.41 -9.44 -15.10
CA LYS A 17 -32.57 -8.63 -14.22
C LYS A 17 -31.19 -8.63 -14.85
N GLY A 18 -30.79 -7.46 -15.33
CA GLY A 18 -29.43 -7.22 -15.77
C GLY A 18 -28.43 -7.53 -14.65
N PRO A 19 -27.12 -7.42 -14.94
CA PRO A 19 -26.09 -7.68 -13.96
C PRO A 19 -26.33 -6.92 -12.65
N ILE A 20 -26.21 -7.62 -11.52
CA ILE A 20 -26.28 -7.05 -10.19
C ILE A 20 -24.92 -6.40 -9.90
N SER A 21 -24.89 -5.13 -9.52
CA SER A 21 -23.65 -4.47 -9.11
C SER A 21 -23.30 -4.85 -7.68
N LEU A 22 -22.13 -5.47 -7.49
CA LEU A 22 -21.56 -5.82 -6.20
C LEU A 22 -20.60 -4.73 -5.70
N ILE A 23 -19.79 -4.17 -6.61
CA ILE A 23 -18.96 -2.97 -6.35
C ILE A 23 -19.18 -2.00 -7.50
N THR A 24 -19.31 -0.72 -7.16
CA THR A 24 -19.35 0.39 -8.10
C THR A 24 -18.13 1.30 -7.87
N PRO A 25 -17.84 2.23 -8.80
CA PRO A 25 -16.80 3.24 -8.58
C PRO A 25 -17.05 4.16 -7.37
N SER A 26 -18.25 4.13 -6.79
CA SER A 26 -18.62 4.91 -5.60
C SER A 26 -18.67 4.07 -4.31
N GLY A 27 -18.33 2.77 -4.37
CA GLY A 27 -18.27 1.90 -3.19
C GLY A 27 -19.02 0.58 -3.33
N LEU A 28 -19.46 0.03 -2.20
CA LEU A 28 -20.10 -1.29 -2.14
C LEU A 28 -21.56 -1.25 -2.59
N GLY A 29 -21.98 -2.27 -3.33
CA GLY A 29 -23.37 -2.51 -3.69
C GLY A 29 -24.18 -3.09 -2.53
N ALA A 30 -25.51 -3.06 -2.67
CA ALA A 30 -26.45 -3.45 -1.61
C ALA A 30 -26.35 -4.92 -1.16
N PHE A 31 -25.72 -5.79 -1.97
CA PHE A 31 -25.55 -7.21 -1.68
C PHE A 31 -24.16 -7.54 -1.12
N VAL A 32 -23.35 -6.54 -0.77
CA VAL A 32 -22.00 -6.74 -0.24
C VAL A 32 -21.92 -6.25 1.19
N ILE A 33 -21.39 -7.09 2.06
CA ILE A 33 -21.06 -6.77 3.45
C ILE A 33 -19.55 -6.58 3.58
N PHE A 34 -19.16 -5.75 4.55
CA PHE A 34 -17.77 -5.43 4.83
C PHE A 34 -17.55 -5.33 6.34
N SER A 35 -16.41 -5.82 6.80
CA SER A 35 -15.92 -5.57 8.15
C SER A 35 -14.39 -5.49 8.15
N ARG A 36 -13.83 -4.68 9.06
CA ARG A 36 -12.40 -4.61 9.34
C ARG A 36 -12.20 -4.14 10.77
N ALA A 37 -11.50 -4.93 11.57
CA ALA A 37 -11.31 -4.71 13.02
C ALA A 37 -10.22 -3.68 13.38
N SER A 38 -9.73 -2.88 12.44
CA SER A 38 -8.74 -1.82 12.71
C SER A 38 -8.98 -0.59 11.84
N THR A 39 -8.42 0.55 12.25
CA THR A 39 -8.24 1.68 11.33
C THR A 39 -7.29 1.27 10.21
N ALA A 40 -7.41 1.94 9.07
CA ALA A 40 -6.56 1.76 7.91
C ALA A 40 -6.35 3.10 7.20
N TYR A 41 -5.52 3.14 6.17
CA TYR A 41 -5.30 4.34 5.38
C TYR A 41 -5.58 4.10 3.91
N THR A 42 -5.89 5.19 3.20
CA THR A 42 -6.13 5.25 1.76
C THR A 42 -5.68 6.62 1.26
N TYR A 43 -5.44 6.75 -0.04
CA TYR A 43 -5.29 8.04 -0.69
C TYR A 43 -6.66 8.60 -1.09
N ASP A 44 -6.88 9.88 -0.82
CA ASP A 44 -8.08 10.60 -1.26
C ASP A 44 -7.89 11.25 -2.64
N ALA A 45 -8.92 11.97 -3.10
CA ALA A 45 -8.91 12.64 -4.39
C ALA A 45 -7.88 13.78 -4.52
N THR A 46 -7.29 14.27 -3.41
CA THR A 46 -6.19 15.25 -3.46
C THR A 46 -4.81 14.58 -3.49
N GLY A 47 -4.77 13.25 -3.39
CA GLY A 47 -3.53 12.48 -3.30
C GLY A 47 -2.94 12.47 -1.89
N ASP A 48 -3.71 12.87 -0.88
CA ASP A 48 -3.33 12.84 0.51
C ASP A 48 -3.67 11.50 1.14
N LEU A 49 -2.85 11.06 2.09
CA LEU A 49 -3.08 9.83 2.82
C LEU A 49 -3.98 10.13 4.03
N VAL A 50 -5.16 9.49 4.06
CA VAL A 50 -6.21 9.74 5.04
C VAL A 50 -6.56 8.47 5.82
N SER A 51 -6.88 8.64 7.10
CA SER A 51 -7.31 7.54 7.96
C SER A 51 -8.77 7.18 7.67
N VAL A 52 -9.04 5.88 7.52
CA VAL A 52 -10.37 5.31 7.34
C VAL A 52 -10.74 4.52 8.59
N PRO A 53 -11.90 4.80 9.23
CA PRO A 53 -12.33 4.10 10.44
C PRO A 53 -12.50 2.59 10.28
N ILE A 54 -12.67 1.92 11.42
CA ILE A 54 -13.14 0.52 11.51
C ILE A 54 -14.45 0.35 10.74
N ASP A 55 -14.63 -0.82 10.13
CA ASP A 55 -15.84 -1.21 9.38
C ASP A 55 -16.26 -0.24 8.26
N THR A 56 -15.33 0.57 7.77
CA THR A 56 -15.55 1.47 6.63
C THR A 56 -14.73 1.00 5.41
N PRO A 57 -15.38 0.67 4.28
CA PRO A 57 -14.69 0.35 3.03
C PRO A 57 -13.81 1.51 2.56
N ARG A 58 -12.69 1.19 1.90
CA ARG A 58 -11.73 2.19 1.43
C ARG A 58 -11.90 2.44 -0.05
N LEU A 59 -12.38 3.62 -0.43
CA LEU A 59 -12.33 4.09 -1.80
C LEU A 59 -10.97 4.77 -2.02
N ASP A 60 -10.08 4.11 -2.77
CA ASP A 60 -8.70 4.54 -2.93
C ASP A 60 -8.50 5.30 -4.25
N HIS A 61 -7.51 6.18 -4.25
CA HIS A 61 -7.16 7.04 -5.38
C HIS A 61 -5.69 6.88 -5.75
N ALA A 62 -5.37 7.15 -7.01
CA ALA A 62 -4.00 7.19 -7.48
C ALA A 62 -3.31 8.42 -6.86
N PRO A 63 -2.26 8.26 -6.03
CA PRO A 63 -1.65 9.40 -5.34
C PRO A 63 -1.04 10.44 -6.28
N SER A 64 -0.71 10.06 -7.52
CA SER A 64 -0.14 10.95 -8.54
C SER A 64 -1.16 11.82 -9.29
N SER A 65 -2.44 11.44 -9.28
CA SER A 65 -3.47 12.10 -10.09
C SER A 65 -4.79 12.36 -9.37
N GLY A 66 -5.00 11.79 -8.18
CA GLY A 66 -6.28 11.84 -7.48
C GLY A 66 -7.40 11.04 -8.16
N SER A 67 -7.09 10.25 -9.20
CA SER A 67 -8.10 9.46 -9.92
C SER A 67 -8.54 8.24 -9.11
N VAL A 68 -9.83 7.92 -9.09
CA VAL A 68 -10.38 6.75 -8.38
C VAL A 68 -9.78 5.46 -8.95
N LEU A 69 -9.19 4.65 -8.07
CA LEU A 69 -8.73 3.28 -8.37
C LEU A 69 -9.81 2.24 -8.05
N GLY A 70 -10.69 2.53 -7.09
CA GLY A 70 -11.78 1.65 -6.68
C GLY A 70 -11.73 1.29 -5.20
N THR A 71 -12.49 0.27 -4.82
CA THR A 71 -12.47 -0.23 -3.44
C THR A 71 -11.19 -1.02 -3.19
N LEU A 72 -10.37 -0.57 -2.24
CA LEU A 72 -9.15 -1.24 -1.80
C LEU A 72 -9.48 -2.33 -0.78
N ILE A 73 -9.12 -3.57 -1.13
CA ILE A 73 -9.32 -4.78 -0.32
C ILE A 73 -7.96 -5.43 -0.11
N GLU A 74 -7.52 -5.56 1.13
CA GLU A 74 -6.20 -6.10 1.43
C GLU A 74 -6.27 -7.13 2.57
N PRO A 75 -5.37 -8.13 2.56
CA PRO A 75 -5.20 -9.05 3.69
C PRO A 75 -4.65 -8.31 4.92
N ALA A 76 -4.56 -9.03 6.04
CA ALA A 76 -3.86 -8.53 7.21
C ALA A 76 -2.39 -8.28 6.88
N SER A 77 -1.82 -7.22 7.43
CA SER A 77 -0.39 -6.97 7.32
C SER A 77 0.16 -6.29 8.55
N THR A 78 1.46 -6.45 8.80
CA THR A 78 2.15 -5.94 9.99
C THR A 78 3.30 -5.06 9.56
N ASN A 79 3.27 -3.81 10.01
CA ASN A 79 4.43 -2.93 9.92
C ASN A 79 5.36 -3.25 11.10
N ILE A 80 6.53 -3.79 10.78
CA ILE A 80 7.55 -4.23 11.75
C ILE A 80 8.34 -3.04 12.29
N PHE A 81 8.38 -1.92 11.56
CA PHE A 81 8.95 -0.68 12.08
C PHE A 81 8.12 -0.17 13.26
N THR A 82 8.79 0.22 14.33
CA THR A 82 8.16 0.69 15.57
C THR A 82 7.76 2.16 15.49
N HIS A 83 8.34 2.93 14.57
CA HIS A 83 8.01 4.34 14.34
C HIS A 83 7.90 4.63 12.85
N SER A 84 6.69 4.59 12.32
CA SER A 84 6.44 4.77 10.89
C SER A 84 6.53 6.23 10.43
N VAL A 85 6.37 7.18 11.34
CA VAL A 85 6.57 8.62 11.09
C VAL A 85 8.01 9.00 11.44
N ALA A 86 8.70 9.66 10.51
CA ALA A 86 10.07 10.12 10.75
C ALA A 86 10.08 11.33 11.69
N ARG A 87 10.85 11.23 12.78
CA ARG A 87 11.01 12.29 13.79
C ARG A 87 12.39 12.23 14.42
N VAL A 88 12.88 13.39 14.87
CA VAL A 88 14.21 13.46 15.48
C VAL A 88 14.33 12.65 16.76
N ALA A 89 13.26 12.55 17.54
CA ALA A 89 13.25 11.80 18.79
C ALA A 89 13.22 10.27 18.61
N ASP A 90 12.74 9.79 17.46
CA ASP A 90 12.39 8.38 17.26
C ASP A 90 13.36 7.65 16.32
N TRP A 91 14.06 8.40 15.46
CA TRP A 91 14.98 7.87 14.46
C TRP A 91 16.43 8.19 14.81
N THR A 92 17.36 7.39 14.27
CA THR A 92 18.81 7.56 14.49
C THR A 92 19.45 8.26 13.31
N PHE A 93 20.67 8.78 13.49
CA PHE A 93 21.36 9.58 12.48
C PHE A 93 22.74 9.04 12.19
N ASN A 94 23.10 9.01 10.90
CA ASN A 94 24.46 8.77 10.47
C ASN A 94 25.06 10.09 9.96
N GLN A 95 25.45 10.95 10.91
CA GLN A 95 25.96 12.31 10.66
C GLN A 95 24.98 13.18 9.85
N GLY A 96 25.42 14.37 9.41
CA GLY A 96 24.58 15.38 8.78
C GLY A 96 23.89 16.32 9.77
N ALA A 97 23.16 17.30 9.24
CA ALA A 97 22.30 18.19 10.02
C ALA A 97 20.83 17.77 9.88
N TYR A 98 20.06 17.77 10.97
CA TYR A 98 18.70 17.26 11.00
C TYR A 98 17.77 18.11 11.88
N SER A 99 16.51 18.20 11.49
CA SER A 99 15.47 18.92 12.24
C SER A 99 14.06 18.48 11.83
N ASP A 100 13.11 18.47 12.76
CA ASP A 100 11.68 18.35 12.43
C ASP A 100 11.20 19.64 11.73
N VAL A 101 10.36 19.52 10.68
CA VAL A 101 9.98 20.67 9.82
C VAL A 101 8.48 20.98 9.76
N ALA A 102 7.60 20.13 10.31
CA ALA A 102 6.14 20.36 10.42
C ALA A 102 5.45 20.87 9.13
N LEU A 103 5.89 20.36 7.97
CA LEU A 103 5.42 20.78 6.64
C LEU A 103 4.14 20.06 6.19
N TYR A 104 3.91 18.83 6.67
CA TYR A 104 2.78 17.99 6.26
C TYR A 104 2.58 17.88 4.73
N PRO A 105 3.64 17.64 3.93
CA PRO A 105 3.51 17.58 2.46
C PRO A 105 2.74 16.34 1.98
N LEU A 106 2.58 15.36 2.87
CA LEU A 106 1.67 14.23 2.74
C LEU A 106 1.16 13.91 4.14
N SER A 107 -0.08 14.27 4.47
CA SER A 107 -0.69 13.90 5.76
C SER A 107 -0.58 12.38 5.98
N PRO A 108 -0.29 11.87 7.19
CA PRO A 108 -0.13 12.56 8.47
C PRO A 108 1.32 12.96 8.78
N PHE A 109 2.23 13.00 7.79
CA PHE A 109 3.66 13.09 8.04
C PHE A 109 4.15 14.54 8.21
N PRO A 110 4.55 15.00 9.42
CA PRO A 110 5.08 16.35 9.61
C PRO A 110 6.40 16.59 8.86
N GLY A 111 7.17 15.52 8.63
CA GLY A 111 8.47 15.56 7.95
C GLY A 111 9.64 15.93 8.86
N MET A 112 10.79 15.34 8.55
CA MET A 112 12.08 15.57 9.16
C MET A 112 13.11 15.86 8.06
N SER A 113 13.69 17.05 8.09
CA SER A 113 14.74 17.45 7.15
C SER A 113 16.06 16.81 7.54
N ILE A 114 16.81 16.39 6.52
CA ILE A 114 18.19 15.96 6.64
C ILE A 114 19.04 16.60 5.55
N ALA A 115 20.10 17.29 5.97
CA ALA A 115 21.04 17.98 5.10
C ALA A 115 22.44 17.36 5.22
N SER A 116 23.12 17.26 4.07
CA SER A 116 24.51 16.85 4.02
C SER A 116 25.42 17.91 4.64
N THR A 117 26.44 17.49 5.38
CA THR A 117 27.54 18.36 5.84
C THR A 117 28.81 18.15 5.02
N GLY A 118 28.67 17.74 3.76
CA GLY A 118 29.81 17.54 2.85
C GLY A 118 30.12 16.08 2.50
N ALA A 119 29.20 15.14 2.74
CA ALA A 119 29.42 13.72 2.44
C ALA A 119 28.17 12.99 1.93
N SER A 120 28.37 12.03 1.06
CA SER A 120 27.31 11.28 0.35
C SER A 120 26.75 10.07 1.12
N PHE A 121 27.02 9.97 2.43
CA PHE A 121 26.53 8.88 3.28
C PHE A 121 25.62 9.35 4.42
N HIS A 122 25.33 10.65 4.49
CA HIS A 122 24.42 11.22 5.47
C HIS A 122 23.01 10.68 5.28
N ARG A 123 22.41 10.19 6.37
CA ARG A 123 21.06 9.63 6.37
C ARG A 123 20.50 9.56 7.77
N THR A 124 19.18 9.59 7.85
CA THR A 124 18.45 9.12 9.02
C THR A 124 18.18 7.63 8.85
N ASN A 125 18.14 6.88 9.94
CA ASN A 125 17.80 5.47 9.92
C ASN A 125 16.71 5.20 10.95
N HIS A 126 15.73 4.38 10.55
CA HIS A 126 14.82 3.78 11.51
C HIS A 126 15.65 2.95 12.53
N PRO A 127 15.21 2.83 13.80
CA PRO A 127 15.77 1.87 14.74
C PRO A 127 16.01 0.49 14.12
N ASN A 128 17.05 -0.21 14.60
CA ASN A 128 17.42 -1.51 14.07
C ASN A 128 16.25 -2.50 14.14
N VAL A 129 16.11 -3.31 13.10
CA VAL A 129 15.09 -4.36 13.00
C VAL A 129 15.73 -5.68 12.64
N LEU A 130 15.37 -6.75 13.35
CA LEU A 130 15.81 -8.11 13.03
C LEU A 130 15.14 -8.57 11.72
N LEU A 131 15.96 -8.82 10.71
CA LEU A 131 15.51 -9.44 9.46
C LEU A 131 16.07 -10.87 9.34
N GLN A 132 15.37 -11.70 8.59
CA GLN A 132 15.78 -13.09 8.33
C GLN A 132 16.39 -13.23 6.94
N SER A 133 17.52 -13.95 6.85
CA SER A 133 18.15 -14.28 5.58
C SER A 133 17.19 -15.01 4.64
N GLY A 134 17.15 -14.60 3.38
CA GLY A 134 16.33 -15.21 2.33
C GLY A 134 14.84 -14.87 2.38
N VAL A 135 14.37 -14.11 3.38
CA VAL A 135 12.98 -13.66 3.47
C VAL A 135 12.81 -12.34 2.73
N THR A 136 11.81 -12.25 1.85
CA THR A 136 11.49 -10.99 1.16
C THR A 136 10.65 -10.08 2.05
N TYR A 137 11.06 -8.81 2.10
CA TYR A 137 10.35 -7.75 2.78
C TYR A 137 9.96 -6.65 1.79
N ALA A 138 8.72 -6.16 1.92
CA ALA A 138 8.24 -4.98 1.24
C ALA A 138 8.49 -3.76 2.11
N ILE A 139 9.16 -2.76 1.55
CA ILE A 139 9.45 -1.50 2.22
C ILE A 139 8.77 -0.38 1.45
N SER A 140 8.00 0.46 2.15
CA SER A 140 7.48 1.72 1.63
C SER A 140 8.15 2.88 2.35
N ILE A 141 8.67 3.87 1.63
CA ILE A 141 9.28 5.08 2.20
C ILE A 141 8.68 6.29 1.53
N TRP A 142 8.28 7.27 2.34
CA TRP A 142 7.76 8.55 1.88
C TRP A 142 8.79 9.64 2.17
N PHE A 143 9.07 10.49 1.18
CA PHE A 143 10.01 11.60 1.31
C PHE A 143 9.71 12.70 0.30
N GLN A 144 10.21 13.90 0.57
CA GLN A 144 10.04 15.08 -0.28
C GLN A 144 11.43 15.51 -0.78
N PRO A 145 11.66 15.61 -2.10
CA PRO A 145 12.81 16.29 -2.66
C PRO A 145 12.93 17.72 -2.12
N ASP A 146 14.15 18.15 -1.82
CA ASP A 146 14.45 19.53 -1.44
C ASP A 146 15.61 20.03 -2.31
N THR A 147 16.78 20.36 -1.74
CA THR A 147 17.91 20.90 -2.51
C THR A 147 18.90 19.85 -3.00
N SER A 148 18.91 18.65 -2.44
CA SER A 148 19.79 17.57 -2.89
C SER A 148 19.33 17.05 -4.26
N PRO A 149 20.21 16.91 -5.26
CA PRO A 149 19.83 16.37 -6.57
C PRO A 149 19.55 14.86 -6.54
N ASN A 150 20.03 14.17 -5.50
CA ASN A 150 20.00 12.72 -5.38
C ASN A 150 19.63 12.30 -3.96
N PHE A 151 19.17 11.07 -3.82
CA PHE A 151 18.96 10.40 -2.55
C PHE A 151 19.70 9.07 -2.48
N ARG A 152 19.86 8.57 -1.26
CA ARG A 152 20.41 7.23 -0.96
C ARG A 152 19.53 6.54 0.07
N LEU A 153 19.03 5.38 -0.32
CA LEU A 153 18.46 4.36 0.54
C LEU A 153 19.56 3.34 0.90
N SER A 154 19.68 3.00 2.16
CA SER A 154 20.70 2.08 2.68
C SER A 154 20.07 0.98 3.51
N PHE A 155 20.51 -0.25 3.26
CA PHE A 155 20.29 -1.44 4.08
C PHE A 155 21.63 -1.86 4.67
N ARG A 156 21.85 -1.62 5.95
CA ARG A 156 23.10 -1.97 6.62
C ARG A 156 22.85 -3.04 7.68
N SER A 157 23.50 -4.19 7.56
CA SER A 157 23.48 -5.20 8.60
C SER A 157 24.43 -4.83 9.74
N MET A 158 24.17 -5.31 10.95
CA MET A 158 25.06 -5.10 12.09
C MET A 158 26.41 -5.84 11.96
N SER A 159 26.54 -6.76 11.00
CA SER A 159 27.82 -7.37 10.60
C SER A 159 28.72 -6.41 9.79
N GLY A 160 28.24 -5.22 9.45
CA GLY A 160 28.97 -4.21 8.68
C GLY A 160 28.72 -4.26 7.17
N ASN A 161 27.93 -5.22 6.69
CA ASN A 161 27.58 -5.35 5.28
C ASN A 161 26.52 -4.31 4.89
N GLN A 162 26.60 -3.80 3.65
CA GLN A 162 25.71 -2.74 3.20
C GLN A 162 25.28 -2.92 1.74
N THR A 163 23.98 -2.73 1.50
CA THR A 163 23.38 -2.56 0.17
C THR A 163 22.84 -1.14 0.06
N ASN A 164 23.17 -0.43 -1.02
CA ASN A 164 22.73 0.94 -1.27
C ASN A 164 21.97 1.04 -2.59
N TRP A 165 20.86 1.75 -2.54
CA TRP A 165 20.02 2.08 -3.68
C TRP A 165 19.80 3.59 -3.70
N GLY A 166 19.54 4.20 -4.84
CA GLY A 166 19.30 5.64 -4.94
C GLY A 166 19.77 6.23 -6.26
N GLY A 167 20.13 7.50 -6.26
CA GLY A 167 20.42 8.26 -7.48
C GLY A 167 19.48 9.45 -7.60
N THR A 168 19.18 9.87 -8.83
CA THR A 168 18.28 11.00 -9.05
C THR A 168 16.86 10.61 -8.68
N PHE A 169 16.03 11.58 -8.31
CA PHE A 169 14.62 11.33 -8.02
C PHE A 169 13.82 10.80 -9.22
N ALA A 170 14.28 11.05 -10.45
CA ALA A 170 13.60 10.58 -11.65
C ALA A 170 14.04 9.17 -12.09
N ALA A 171 15.22 8.72 -11.67
CA ALA A 171 15.83 7.47 -12.12
C ALA A 171 16.67 6.83 -11.00
N PRO A 172 16.02 6.30 -9.93
CA PRO A 172 16.73 5.57 -8.90
C PRO A 172 17.26 4.24 -9.45
N GLN A 173 18.43 3.85 -8.97
CA GLN A 173 19.17 2.67 -9.40
C GLN A 173 20.00 2.08 -8.26
N ALA A 174 20.56 0.90 -8.52
CA ALA A 174 21.55 0.29 -7.66
C ALA A 174 22.79 1.20 -7.53
N LEU A 175 23.17 1.57 -6.30
CA LEU A 175 24.45 2.23 -6.03
C LEU A 175 25.52 1.20 -5.61
N SER A 176 25.11 0.18 -4.86
CA SER A 176 25.90 -1.01 -4.52
C SER A 176 24.96 -2.12 -4.05
N GLN A 177 25.10 -3.35 -4.53
CA GLN A 177 24.14 -4.43 -4.24
C GLN A 177 24.79 -5.76 -3.90
N GLY A 178 24.01 -6.62 -3.26
CA GLY A 178 24.32 -8.04 -3.06
C GLY A 178 25.17 -8.34 -1.83
N VAL A 179 25.57 -7.33 -1.05
CA VAL A 179 26.39 -7.57 0.16
C VAL A 179 25.48 -7.81 1.37
N ALA A 180 24.66 -6.85 1.77
CA ALA A 180 23.72 -7.02 2.89
C ALA A 180 22.42 -7.73 2.47
N GLY A 181 22.17 -7.81 1.17
CA GLY A 181 20.94 -8.31 0.58
C GLY A 181 20.72 -7.73 -0.82
N THR A 182 19.62 -8.12 -1.45
CA THR A 182 19.29 -7.74 -2.83
C THR A 182 17.98 -6.96 -2.86
N VAL A 183 17.95 -5.88 -3.66
CA VAL A 183 16.71 -5.21 -4.04
C VAL A 183 16.23 -5.83 -5.35
N SER A 184 15.14 -6.61 -5.31
CA SER A 184 14.68 -7.40 -6.46
C SER A 184 13.72 -6.63 -7.36
N SER A 185 13.00 -5.64 -6.82
CA SER A 185 12.14 -4.74 -7.58
C SER A 185 11.96 -3.42 -6.84
N TYR A 186 11.52 -2.40 -7.58
CA TYR A 186 11.07 -1.14 -7.01
C TYR A 186 9.90 -0.56 -7.82
N ASP A 187 9.09 0.24 -7.15
CA ASP A 187 8.06 1.10 -7.73
C ASP A 187 8.20 2.49 -7.10
N GLN A 188 7.98 3.54 -7.89
CA GLN A 188 8.07 4.90 -7.42
C GLN A 188 6.90 5.72 -7.96
N THR A 189 6.20 6.39 -7.04
CA THR A 189 5.12 7.32 -7.39
C THR A 189 5.40 8.69 -6.78
N THR A 190 5.34 9.72 -7.62
CA THR A 190 5.28 11.12 -7.14
C THR A 190 3.83 11.50 -6.92
N THR A 191 3.49 12.01 -5.74
CA THR A 191 2.14 12.44 -5.38
C THR A 191 1.79 13.77 -6.05
N VAL A 192 0.51 14.15 -6.05
CA VAL A 192 0.06 15.48 -6.50
C VAL A 192 0.80 16.61 -5.74
N GLY A 193 1.07 16.42 -4.45
CA GLY A 193 1.85 17.36 -3.62
C GLY A 193 3.37 17.35 -3.85
N GLY A 194 3.88 16.50 -4.75
CA GLY A 194 5.31 16.41 -5.08
C GLY A 194 6.14 15.54 -4.14
N SER A 195 5.52 14.89 -3.15
CA SER A 195 6.17 13.87 -2.33
C SER A 195 6.39 12.60 -3.13
N ILE A 196 7.40 11.83 -2.79
CA ILE A 196 7.74 10.57 -3.42
C ILE A 196 7.42 9.43 -2.46
N MET A 197 6.66 8.47 -2.95
CA MET A 197 6.52 7.14 -2.36
C MET A 197 7.41 6.18 -3.14
N LEU A 198 8.44 5.66 -2.47
CA LEU A 198 9.31 4.61 -3.00
C LEU A 198 8.97 3.29 -2.33
N ARG A 199 8.65 2.28 -3.13
CA ARG A 199 8.41 0.90 -2.71
C ARG A 199 9.52 0.02 -3.22
N VAL A 200 10.09 -0.82 -2.37
CA VAL A 200 11.16 -1.76 -2.75
C VAL A 200 10.93 -3.12 -2.13
N LEU A 201 11.30 -4.17 -2.85
CA LEU A 201 11.39 -5.52 -2.30
C LEU A 201 12.85 -5.82 -1.96
N PHE A 202 13.13 -6.09 -0.70
CA PHE A 202 14.47 -6.40 -0.21
C PHE A 202 14.53 -7.81 0.38
N THR A 203 15.55 -8.57 0.00
CA THR A 203 15.84 -9.89 0.57
C THR A 203 17.21 -9.84 1.26
N PRO A 204 17.28 -9.92 2.60
CA PRO A 204 18.52 -9.94 3.35
C PRO A 204 19.36 -11.19 3.05
N ASN A 205 20.68 -11.05 3.08
CA ASN A 205 21.60 -12.18 2.97
C ASN A 205 21.91 -12.81 4.35
N GLU A 206 21.63 -12.12 5.45
CA GLU A 206 21.97 -12.52 6.81
C GLU A 206 20.76 -12.39 7.73
N THR A 207 20.68 -13.26 8.74
CA THR A 207 19.73 -13.12 9.84
C THR A 207 20.37 -12.32 10.95
N THR A 208 20.09 -11.03 11.01
CA THR A 208 20.66 -10.09 11.98
C THR A 208 19.83 -8.81 12.01
N ASP A 209 20.22 -7.88 12.88
CA ASP A 209 19.66 -6.54 12.90
C ASP A 209 20.11 -5.73 11.67
N TYR A 210 19.15 -5.03 11.07
CA TYR A 210 19.37 -4.11 9.96
C TYR A 210 19.00 -2.68 10.37
N SER A 211 19.88 -1.76 10.03
CA SER A 211 19.60 -0.33 9.98
C SER A 211 19.18 0.03 8.55
N ILE A 212 17.95 0.55 8.41
CA ILE A 212 17.38 0.98 7.14
C ILE A 212 17.22 2.50 7.17
N GLY A 213 17.82 3.19 6.21
CA GLY A 213 17.87 4.65 6.25
C GLY A 213 17.87 5.34 4.89
N LEU A 214 17.40 6.58 4.89
CA LEU A 214 17.27 7.46 3.73
C LEU A 214 17.98 8.80 4.02
N GLY A 215 18.67 9.34 3.01
CA GLY A 215 19.24 10.68 3.11
C GLY A 215 19.76 11.22 1.79
N PRO A 216 20.31 12.45 1.79
CA PRO A 216 20.87 13.07 0.60
C PRO A 216 22.10 12.30 0.10
N PHE A 217 22.14 12.01 -1.19
CA PHE A 217 23.33 11.45 -1.84
C PHE A 217 24.14 12.59 -2.48
N SER A 218 24.70 13.47 -1.64
CA SER A 218 25.40 14.66 -2.08
C SER A 218 26.56 15.03 -1.16
N GLU A 219 27.68 15.38 -1.75
CA GLU A 219 28.86 15.94 -1.06
C GLU A 219 28.79 17.47 -0.91
N THR A 220 27.71 18.09 -1.39
CA THR A 220 27.49 19.53 -1.20
C THR A 220 26.90 19.76 0.19
N SER A 221 27.62 20.52 1.03
CA SER A 221 27.10 20.95 2.33
C SER A 221 25.81 21.76 2.16
N GLY A 222 24.78 21.44 2.95
CA GLY A 222 23.45 22.02 2.86
C GLY A 222 22.48 21.32 1.90
N ALA A 223 22.94 20.41 1.03
CA ALA A 223 22.06 19.64 0.16
C ALA A 223 21.15 18.73 0.99
N SER A 224 19.84 18.89 0.83
CA SER A 224 18.83 18.32 1.73
C SER A 224 17.74 17.52 1.03
N LEU A 225 17.03 16.71 1.82
CA LEU A 225 15.69 16.19 1.52
C LEU A 225 14.91 16.08 2.83
N THR A 226 13.59 15.95 2.74
CA THR A 226 12.75 15.71 3.92
C THR A 226 12.25 14.27 3.93
N VAL A 227 12.55 13.51 4.97
CA VAL A 227 12.00 12.17 5.18
C VAL A 227 10.67 12.29 5.91
N LEU A 228 9.63 11.62 5.41
CA LEU A 228 8.28 11.69 5.96
C LEU A 228 7.98 10.48 6.86
N GLY A 229 8.32 9.30 6.39
CA GLY A 229 8.07 8.07 7.12
C GLY A 229 8.49 6.82 6.35
N ALA A 230 8.35 5.68 6.99
CA ALA A 230 8.58 4.38 6.35
C ALA A 230 7.75 3.27 6.99
N GLN A 231 7.59 2.19 6.24
CA GLN A 231 6.93 0.95 6.64
C GLN A 231 7.72 -0.23 6.11
N LEU A 232 7.80 -1.30 6.92
CA LEU A 232 8.46 -2.55 6.58
C LEU A 232 7.52 -3.71 6.88
N GLU A 233 7.28 -4.57 5.90
CA GLU A 233 6.36 -5.69 5.99
C GLU A 233 7.04 -6.96 5.48
N GLN A 234 6.85 -8.09 6.16
CA GLN A 234 7.24 -9.39 5.62
C GLN A 234 6.20 -9.83 4.57
N ALA A 235 6.31 -9.27 3.38
CA ALA A 235 5.39 -9.48 2.28
C ALA A 235 6.11 -9.33 0.93
N THR A 236 5.52 -9.87 -0.12
CA THR A 236 6.01 -9.70 -1.50
C THR A 236 5.39 -8.48 -2.19
N HIS A 237 4.45 -7.80 -1.53
CA HIS A 237 3.82 -6.57 -2.01
C HIS A 237 3.59 -5.65 -0.81
N PRO A 238 3.84 -4.34 -0.95
CA PRO A 238 3.54 -3.37 0.10
C PRO A 238 2.02 -3.26 0.26
N SER A 239 1.55 -3.14 1.51
CA SER A 239 0.16 -2.78 1.77
C SER A 239 0.00 -1.27 1.98
N SER A 240 -1.24 -0.82 2.18
CA SER A 240 -1.52 0.52 2.66
C SER A 240 -0.74 0.86 3.94
N TYR A 241 -0.58 2.16 4.20
CA TYR A 241 0.11 2.63 5.39
C TYR A 241 -0.53 2.10 6.69
N ILE A 242 0.32 1.62 7.58
CA ILE A 242 0.02 1.11 8.92
C ILE A 242 0.85 1.94 9.89
N ASN A 243 0.14 2.80 10.64
CA ASN A 243 0.76 3.69 11.59
C ASN A 243 1.34 2.91 12.78
N THR A 244 2.59 3.18 13.15
CA THR A 244 3.27 2.59 14.31
C THR A 244 3.84 3.66 15.22
N ILE A 245 3.68 3.47 16.53
CA ILE A 245 4.14 4.39 17.58
C ILE A 245 4.74 3.56 18.72
N GLY A 246 6.07 3.46 18.76
CA GLY A 246 6.83 2.72 19.77
C GLY A 246 6.84 1.20 19.62
N THR A 247 5.92 0.61 18.84
CA THR A 247 5.80 -0.84 18.64
C THR A 247 5.27 -1.16 17.24
N SER A 248 5.58 -2.36 16.73
CA SER A 248 4.97 -2.88 15.50
C SER A 248 3.46 -2.93 15.62
N GLN A 249 2.73 -2.67 14.54
CA GLN A 249 1.27 -2.71 14.50
C GLN A 249 0.78 -3.55 13.33
N THR A 250 -0.35 -4.21 13.53
CA THR A 250 -1.01 -5.03 12.51
C THR A 250 -2.30 -4.36 12.08
N ARG A 251 -2.46 -4.14 10.78
CA ARG A 251 -3.75 -3.80 10.18
C ARG A 251 -4.54 -5.09 9.96
N ALA A 252 -5.78 -5.11 10.44
CA ALA A 252 -6.70 -6.24 10.24
C ALA A 252 -7.03 -6.43 8.75
N PRO A 253 -7.36 -7.66 8.31
CA PRO A 253 -7.78 -7.90 6.94
C PRO A 253 -9.11 -7.21 6.66
N ASP A 254 -9.31 -6.82 5.40
CA ASP A 254 -10.64 -6.48 4.90
C ASP A 254 -11.43 -7.77 4.69
N LEU A 255 -12.50 -7.96 5.47
CA LEU A 255 -13.41 -9.09 5.32
C LEU A 255 -14.62 -8.64 4.52
N ILE A 256 -14.76 -9.18 3.32
CA ILE A 256 -15.79 -8.83 2.37
C ILE A 256 -16.50 -10.08 1.87
N GLY A 257 -17.79 -9.98 1.60
CA GLY A 257 -18.57 -11.08 1.08
C GLY A 257 -19.96 -10.63 0.65
N THR A 258 -20.67 -11.50 -0.05
CA THR A 258 -22.07 -11.23 -0.41
C THR A 258 -23.03 -11.51 0.75
N SER A 259 -24.21 -10.87 0.74
CA SER A 259 -25.31 -11.15 1.66
C SER A 259 -26.63 -11.04 0.92
N GLY A 260 -27.51 -12.02 1.09
CA GLY A 260 -28.82 -12.08 0.44
C GLY A 260 -28.77 -12.40 -1.06
N LEU A 261 -27.62 -12.81 -1.59
CA LEU A 261 -27.44 -13.19 -3.00
C LEU A 261 -27.15 -14.69 -3.09
N ASN A 262 -28.02 -15.42 -3.78
CA ASN A 262 -27.96 -16.88 -3.89
C ASN A 262 -28.24 -17.34 -5.31
N GLY A 263 -27.40 -18.21 -5.86
CA GLY A 263 -27.56 -18.78 -7.20
C GLY A 263 -26.25 -18.97 -7.93
N THR A 264 -26.32 -19.33 -9.21
CA THR A 264 -25.16 -19.46 -10.08
C THR A 264 -24.99 -18.19 -10.91
N TYR A 265 -23.82 -17.56 -10.82
CA TYR A 265 -23.54 -16.29 -11.49
C TYR A 265 -22.20 -16.32 -12.21
N ASP A 266 -22.15 -15.65 -13.35
CA ASP A 266 -20.89 -15.16 -13.89
C ASP A 266 -20.55 -13.87 -13.15
N VAL A 267 -19.39 -13.84 -12.48
CA VAL A 267 -18.91 -12.67 -11.73
C VAL A 267 -17.82 -11.98 -12.54
N HIS A 268 -18.09 -10.76 -12.98
CA HIS A 268 -17.14 -9.94 -13.74
C HIS A 268 -16.56 -8.85 -12.84
N VAL A 269 -15.23 -8.77 -12.78
CA VAL A 269 -14.48 -7.79 -12.00
C VAL A 269 -13.68 -6.89 -12.94
N THR A 270 -13.67 -5.60 -12.67
CA THR A 270 -12.77 -4.62 -13.29
C THR A 270 -11.91 -3.99 -12.21
N TYR A 271 -10.60 -3.97 -12.45
CA TYR A 271 -9.59 -3.47 -11.52
C TYR A 271 -9.27 -1.99 -11.73
N GLY A 272 -8.50 -1.42 -10.81
CA GLY A 272 -8.08 -0.02 -10.86
C GLY A 272 -7.27 0.36 -12.10
N ASP A 273 -6.53 -0.60 -12.67
CA ASP A 273 -5.80 -0.44 -13.94
C ASP A 273 -6.68 -0.66 -15.19
N ASN A 274 -7.97 -0.91 -15.01
CA ASN A 274 -8.97 -1.25 -16.03
C ASN A 274 -8.81 -2.63 -16.68
N THR A 275 -7.92 -3.49 -16.17
CA THR A 275 -7.97 -4.92 -16.51
C THR A 275 -9.22 -5.55 -15.93
N SER A 276 -9.62 -6.70 -16.46
CA SER A 276 -10.79 -7.42 -15.99
C SER A 276 -10.57 -8.93 -15.95
N GLU A 277 -11.38 -9.58 -15.13
CA GLU A 277 -11.47 -11.03 -15.02
C GLU A 277 -12.94 -11.45 -14.92
N THR A 278 -13.23 -12.67 -15.36
CA THR A 278 -14.57 -13.26 -15.22
C THR A 278 -14.44 -14.62 -14.56
N PHE A 279 -15.22 -14.80 -13.51
CA PHE A 279 -15.43 -16.08 -12.85
C PHE A 279 -16.74 -16.66 -13.37
N GLU A 280 -16.65 -17.62 -14.27
CA GLU A 280 -17.80 -18.25 -14.92
C GLU A 280 -18.53 -19.19 -13.95
N ALA A 281 -19.86 -19.18 -13.99
CA ALA A 281 -20.74 -20.14 -13.30
C ALA A 281 -20.41 -20.38 -11.81
N GLN A 282 -20.10 -19.32 -11.07
CA GLN A 282 -19.81 -19.40 -9.63
C GLN A 282 -21.08 -19.62 -8.82
N THR A 283 -21.03 -20.55 -7.86
CA THR A 283 -22.09 -20.67 -6.86
C THR A 283 -21.91 -19.56 -5.84
N VAL A 284 -22.74 -18.53 -5.93
CA VAL A 284 -22.77 -17.39 -5.00
C VAL A 284 -23.78 -17.68 -3.91
N SER A 285 -23.36 -17.48 -2.66
CA SER A 285 -24.17 -17.56 -1.45
C SER A 285 -23.71 -16.49 -0.46
N ASP A 286 -24.32 -16.40 0.72
CA ASP A 286 -23.83 -15.51 1.77
C ASP A 286 -22.35 -15.81 2.11
N GLY A 287 -21.56 -14.76 2.23
CA GLY A 287 -20.11 -14.82 2.46
C GLY A 287 -19.26 -15.08 1.22
N TYR A 288 -19.84 -15.26 0.03
CA TYR A 288 -19.05 -15.48 -1.19
C TYR A 288 -18.17 -14.26 -1.52
N TRP A 289 -16.90 -14.53 -1.80
CA TRP A 289 -15.95 -13.57 -2.35
C TRP A 289 -14.92 -14.31 -3.22
N PRO A 290 -14.67 -13.89 -4.47
CA PRO A 290 -13.67 -14.54 -5.31
C PRO A 290 -12.25 -14.23 -4.84
N THR A 291 -11.30 -15.11 -5.19
CA THR A 291 -9.87 -14.79 -5.06
C THR A 291 -9.48 -13.82 -6.17
N LEU A 292 -9.14 -12.59 -5.80
CA LEU A 292 -8.81 -11.53 -6.73
C LEU A 292 -7.34 -11.58 -7.15
N SER A 293 -7.06 -11.16 -8.39
CA SER A 293 -5.71 -10.95 -8.91
C SER A 293 -5.11 -9.60 -8.52
N GLN A 294 -5.93 -8.62 -8.10
CA GLN A 294 -5.48 -7.33 -7.57
C GLN A 294 -6.34 -6.84 -6.39
N ASN A 295 -5.79 -5.90 -5.61
CA ASN A 295 -6.44 -5.39 -4.41
C ASN A 295 -7.43 -4.24 -4.69
N HIS A 296 -7.29 -3.52 -5.81
CA HIS A 296 -8.16 -2.38 -6.16
C HIS A 296 -9.29 -2.80 -7.09
N VAL A 297 -10.50 -2.99 -6.56
CA VAL A 297 -11.68 -3.33 -7.35
C VAL A 297 -12.44 -2.07 -7.75
N LYS A 298 -12.36 -1.70 -9.03
CA LYS A 298 -13.06 -0.54 -9.59
C LYS A 298 -14.55 -0.79 -9.76
N SER A 299 -14.91 -1.99 -10.21
CA SER A 299 -16.30 -2.45 -10.25
C SER A 299 -16.38 -3.97 -10.24
N MET A 300 -17.47 -4.51 -9.71
CA MET A 300 -17.78 -5.93 -9.74
C MET A 300 -19.27 -6.12 -10.00
N THR A 301 -19.61 -7.04 -10.92
CA THR A 301 -21.00 -7.37 -11.24
C THR A 301 -21.22 -8.88 -11.27
N ALA A 302 -22.44 -9.30 -10.93
CA ALA A 302 -22.86 -10.70 -10.98
C ALA A 302 -24.05 -10.85 -11.93
N LYS A 303 -23.93 -11.71 -12.94
CA LYS A 303 -24.98 -12.00 -13.92
C LYS A 303 -25.46 -13.44 -13.75
N LEU A 304 -26.76 -13.63 -13.57
CA LEU A 304 -27.35 -14.96 -13.37
C LEU A 304 -27.15 -15.84 -14.62
N VAL A 305 -26.79 -17.10 -14.41
CA VAL A 305 -26.59 -18.13 -15.45
C VAL A 305 -27.78 -19.08 -15.52
#